data_AF-A0A962USQ9-F1
#
_entry.id   AF-A0A962USQ9-F1
#
_cell.length_a   1.000
_cell.length_b   1.000
_cell.length_c   1.000
_cell.angle_alpha   90.00
_cell.angle_beta   90.00
_cell.angle_gamma   90.00
#
_symmetry.space_group_name_H-M   'P 1'
#
loop_
_entity.id
_entity.type
_entity.pdbx_description
1 polymer ?
#
loop_
_entity_poly.entity_id
_entity_poly.type
_entity_poly.pdbx_seq_one_letter_code
_entity_poly.pdbx_strand_id
1 'polypeptide(L)' 'ELPQVQPDVEQFEFKHDAFEGFGGEPPAEAEAGAAGLADDNKPFVRADPKVGRNDPCPCGSGKKYKHCHGRLS' A
#
# COMPACT_ATOMS: atom_id res chain seq x y z
N GLU A 1 -9.25 -21.68 -43.82
CA GLU A 1 -8.53 -21.97 -42.57
C GLU A 1 -8.01 -20.66 -41.98
N LEU A 2 -8.36 -20.35 -40.73
CA LEU A 2 -7.98 -19.08 -40.10
C LEU A 2 -6.54 -19.17 -39.56
N PRO A 3 -5.67 -18.19 -39.86
CA PRO A 3 -4.33 -18.15 -39.29
C PRO A 3 -4.43 -17.87 -37.79
N GLN A 4 -3.90 -18.80 -36.99
CA GLN A 4 -3.82 -18.71 -35.54
C GLN A 4 -2.77 -17.64 -35.21
N VAL A 5 -3.19 -16.43 -34.86
CA VAL A 5 -2.29 -15.39 -34.34
C VAL A 5 -2.00 -15.74 -32.88
N GLN A 6 -0.82 -16.31 -32.64
CA GLN A 6 -0.32 -16.56 -31.29
C GLN A 6 0.28 -15.25 -30.76
N PRO A 7 -0.10 -14.77 -29.56
CA PRO A 7 0.54 -13.60 -28.97
C PRO A 7 1.98 -13.95 -28.57
N ASP A 8 2.93 -13.17 -29.08
CA ASP A 8 4.35 -13.30 -28.81
C ASP A 8 4.64 -12.90 -27.35
N VAL A 9 4.97 -13.90 -26.52
CA VAL A 9 5.23 -13.76 -25.09
C VAL A 9 6.58 -13.06 -24.79
N GLU A 10 7.39 -12.76 -25.81
CA GLU A 10 8.69 -12.09 -25.64
C GLU A 10 8.53 -10.56 -25.48
N GLN A 11 7.36 -9.99 -25.79
CA GLN A 11 7.10 -8.55 -25.64
C GLN A 11 6.58 -8.12 -24.24
N PHE A 12 6.32 -9.05 -23.31
CA PHE A 12 6.00 -8.70 -21.92
C PHE A 12 7.26 -8.72 -21.05
N GLU A 13 8.21 -7.83 -21.33
CA GLU A 13 9.30 -7.53 -20.42
C GLU A 13 8.76 -6.78 -19.19
N PHE A 14 8.42 -7.51 -18.13
CA PHE A 14 8.16 -6.94 -16.80
C PHE A 14 9.50 -6.58 -16.14
N LYS A 15 10.18 -5.55 -16.69
CA LYS A 15 11.42 -4.98 -16.14
C LYS A 15 11.11 -4.24 -14.84
N HIS A 16 11.21 -4.94 -13.71
CA HIS A 16 11.46 -4.28 -12.44
C HIS A 16 12.96 -3.99 -12.39
N ASP A 17 13.32 -2.77 -12.78
CA ASP A 17 14.65 -2.22 -12.54
C ASP A 17 15.00 -2.36 -11.04
N ALA A 18 16.24 -2.74 -10.75
CA ALA A 18 16.63 -3.41 -9.53
C ALA A 18 16.27 -2.62 -8.26
N PHE A 19 15.51 -3.27 -7.36
CA PHE A 19 15.28 -2.76 -6.01
C PHE A 19 16.55 -2.93 -5.17
N GLU A 20 17.35 -1.88 -5.05
CA GLU A 20 18.47 -1.82 -4.13
C GLU A 20 17.92 -1.45 -2.74
N GLY A 21 17.73 -2.48 -1.91
CA GLY A 21 17.06 -2.37 -0.61
C GLY A 21 17.73 -1.45 0.42
N PHE A 22 16.99 -1.23 1.53
CA PHE A 22 17.31 -0.37 2.68
C PHE A 22 18.80 -0.38 3.08
N GLY A 23 19.56 0.61 2.61
CA GLY A 23 20.96 0.80 2.99
C GLY A 23 21.86 1.45 1.93
N GLY A 24 21.37 1.65 0.70
CA GLY A 24 22.05 2.45 -0.31
C GLY A 24 21.75 3.95 -0.13
N GLU A 25 22.80 4.76 0.01
CA GLU A 25 22.74 6.22 0.04
C GLU A 25 21.92 6.76 -1.15
N PRO A 26 20.90 7.61 -0.96
CA PRO A 26 20.16 8.17 -2.08
C PRO A 26 21.04 9.17 -2.86
N PRO A 27 21.07 9.15 -4.20
CA PRO A 27 21.63 10.26 -4.95
C PRO A 27 20.82 11.51 -4.63
N ALA A 28 21.52 12.54 -4.14
CA ALA A 28 21.00 13.87 -3.93
C ALA A 28 20.67 14.49 -5.30
N GLU A 29 19.47 14.24 -5.81
CA GLU A 29 18.79 15.16 -6.74
C GLU A 29 17.31 14.74 -6.82
N ALA A 30 16.46 15.44 -6.07
CA ALA A 30 15.02 15.39 -6.25
C ALA A 30 14.48 16.80 -6.02
N GLU A 31 14.78 17.70 -6.96
CA GLU A 31 14.25 19.05 -6.98
C GLU A 31 13.07 19.20 -7.95
N ALA A 32 11.96 19.62 -7.33
CA ALA A 32 10.90 20.50 -7.79
C ALA A 32 9.88 20.00 -8.83
N GLY A 33 8.64 19.92 -8.33
CA GLY A 33 7.41 19.99 -9.12
C GLY A 33 6.24 20.45 -8.27
N ALA A 34 6.30 21.67 -7.72
CA ALA A 34 5.16 22.33 -7.09
C ALA A 34 4.52 23.31 -8.07
N ALA A 35 3.33 22.99 -8.58
CA ALA A 35 2.22 23.92 -8.82
C ALA A 35 1.05 23.22 -9.54
N GLY A 36 -0.09 23.07 -8.86
CA GLY A 36 -1.32 22.65 -9.53
C GLY A 36 -2.48 22.26 -8.60
N LEU A 37 -3.30 23.26 -8.26
CA LEU A 37 -4.71 23.18 -7.82
C LEU A 37 -5.05 22.66 -6.40
N ALA A 38 -5.45 23.61 -5.54
CA ALA A 38 -6.42 23.53 -4.44
C ALA A 38 -6.67 22.16 -3.73
N ASP A 39 -6.00 22.01 -2.59
CA ASP A 39 -6.54 21.74 -1.24
C ASP A 39 -7.85 20.92 -1.06
N ASP A 40 -8.01 19.78 -1.73
CA ASP A 40 -9.02 18.77 -1.34
C ASP A 40 -8.50 17.32 -1.29
N ASN A 41 -7.22 17.10 -1.59
CA ASN A 41 -6.60 15.76 -1.60
C ASN A 41 -5.60 15.56 -0.45
N LYS A 42 -5.95 15.98 0.76
CA LYS A 42 -5.13 15.66 1.94
C LYS A 42 -5.48 14.24 2.43
N PRO A 43 -4.51 13.32 2.55
CA PRO A 43 -4.78 11.99 3.07
C PRO A 43 -5.31 12.10 4.51
N PHE A 44 -6.44 11.46 4.78
CA PHE A 44 -7.01 11.41 6.13
C PHE A 44 -6.11 10.58 7.05
N VAL A 45 -5.48 11.25 8.01
CA VAL A 45 -4.73 10.59 9.09
C VAL A 45 -5.67 10.39 10.27
N ARG A 46 -5.83 9.13 10.69
CA ARG A 46 -6.55 8.82 11.92
C ARG A 46 -5.77 9.37 13.11
N ALA A 47 -6.44 10.14 13.97
CA ALA A 47 -5.85 10.63 15.22
C ALA A 47 -5.67 9.51 16.25
N ASP A 48 -6.52 8.47 16.20
CA ASP A 48 -6.54 7.39 17.18
C ASP A 48 -5.56 6.24 16.82
N PRO A 49 -4.88 5.64 17.81
CA PRO A 49 -4.01 4.49 17.58
C PRO A 49 -4.74 3.31 16.94
N LYS A 50 -4.04 2.57 16.08
CA LYS A 50 -4.58 1.35 15.47
C LYS A 50 -4.73 0.27 16.54
N VAL A 51 -5.97 -0.16 16.80
CA VAL A 51 -6.21 -1.26 17.75
C VAL A 51 -5.63 -2.57 17.22
N GLY A 52 -4.78 -3.21 18.03
CA GLY A 52 -4.17 -4.48 17.69
C GLY A 52 -5.16 -5.64 17.84
N ARG A 53 -4.98 -6.73 17.08
CA ARG A 53 -5.89 -7.90 17.12
C ARG A 53 -5.97 -8.56 18.50
N ASN A 54 -4.94 -8.47 19.32
CA ASN A 54 -4.90 -9.02 20.68
C ASN A 54 -5.23 -8.02 21.80
N ASP A 55 -5.38 -6.73 21.48
CA ASP A 55 -5.64 -5.65 22.44
C ASP A 55 -7.05 -5.76 23.04
N PRO A 56 -7.34 -5.23 24.24
CA PRO A 56 -8.71 -5.07 24.73
C PRO A 56 -9.62 -4.41 23.69
N CYS A 57 -10.82 -4.96 23.51
CA CYS A 57 -11.76 -4.42 22.55
C CYS A 57 -12.31 -3.07 23.05
N PRO A 58 -12.30 -2.00 22.23
CA PRO A 58 -12.68 -0.65 22.65
C PRO A 58 -14.18 -0.51 22.98
N CYS A 59 -14.98 -1.55 22.76
CA CYS A 59 -16.38 -1.60 23.19
C CYS A 59 -16.56 -1.87 24.70
N GLY A 60 -15.48 -2.04 25.46
CA GLY A 60 -15.55 -2.28 26.91
C GLY A 60 -15.98 -3.70 27.30
N SER A 61 -16.02 -4.66 26.36
CA SER A 61 -16.48 -6.03 26.64
C SER A 61 -15.51 -6.88 27.47
N GLY A 62 -14.30 -6.38 27.77
CA GLY A 62 -13.24 -7.14 28.45
C GLY A 62 -12.61 -8.25 27.60
N LYS A 63 -13.08 -8.47 26.37
CA LYS A 63 -12.56 -9.47 25.43
C LYS A 63 -11.46 -8.85 24.56
N LYS A 64 -10.51 -9.67 24.10
CA LYS A 64 -9.54 -9.26 23.07
C LYS A 64 -10.28 -8.91 21.76
N TYR A 65 -9.79 -7.93 21.01
CA TYR A 65 -10.41 -7.46 19.76
C TYR A 65 -10.75 -8.61 18.81
N LYS A 66 -9.85 -9.60 18.63
CA LYS A 66 -10.08 -10.81 17.80
C LYS A 66 -11.26 -11.69 18.19
N HIS A 67 -11.69 -11.64 19.45
CA HIS A 67 -12.81 -12.42 19.99
C HIS A 67 -14.09 -11.58 20.10
N CYS A 68 -14.07 -10.34 19.63
CA CYS A 68 -15.19 -9.42 19.65
C CYS A 68 -15.36 -8.80 18.25
N HIS A 69 -15.11 -7.50 18.09
CA HIS A 69 -15.30 -6.78 16.82
C HIS A 69 -14.30 -7.12 15.72
N GLY A 70 -13.19 -7.79 16.04
CA GLY A 70 -12.18 -8.28 15.09
C GLY A 70 -12.31 -9.76 14.74
N ARG A 71 -13.49 -10.36 14.98
CA ARG A 71 -13.77 -11.74 14.61
C ARG A 71 -13.97 -11.80 13.09
N LEU A 72 -13.09 -12.55 12.43
CA LEU A 72 -13.28 -12.96 11.05
C LEU A 72 -14.04 -14.27 11.12
N SER A 73 -15.28 -14.26 10.66
CA SER A 73 -16.14 -15.45 10.51
C SER A 73 -15.57 -16.39 9.45
#